data_AF-A0A644Y116-F1
#
_entry.id   AF-A0A644Y116-F1
#
_cell.length_a   1.000
_cell.length_b   1.000
_cell.length_c   1.000
_cell.angle_alpha   90.00
_cell.angle_beta   90.00
_cell.angle_gamma   90.00
#
_symmetry.space_group_name_H-M   'P 1'
#
loop_
_entity.id
_entity.type
_entity.pdbx_description
1 polymer ?
#
loop_
_entity_poly.entity_id
_entity_poly.type
_entity_poly.pdbx_seq_one_letter_code
_entity_poly.pdbx_strand_id
1 'polypeptide(L)'
;MIVGATKDSDLHILRLTQGLYDRYRLKRVFYSAYVPVIENTLLPSLDTKPPLLREHRLYQADWLLRFYGFRAEELLDEQTPDFNPLVDPKCSWALAHLDFFPVEVNTADYEALLRVPGIGVVSAKRILVSRRAGRLQVEDLRKLGVVMKRAQYFLTCRGRMAEGLRFTPDSLLLNLVAAERPALPGPGTEQLSLFGA
;
A
#
# COMPACT_ATOMS: atom_id res chain seq x y z
N MET A 1 -7.89 -11.51 13.02
CA MET A 1 -6.52 -11.99 13.25
C MET A 1 -5.83 -11.00 14.18
N ILE A 2 -5.19 -11.49 15.24
CA ILE A 2 -4.48 -10.63 16.19
C ILE A 2 -3.03 -10.52 15.74
N VAL A 3 -2.57 -9.30 15.46
CA VAL A 3 -1.26 -9.01 14.88
C VAL A 3 -0.27 -8.65 15.99
N GLY A 4 0.85 -9.36 16.04
CA GLY A 4 1.90 -9.16 17.05
C GLY A 4 1.73 -9.96 18.34
N ALA A 5 0.68 -10.78 18.45
CA ALA A 5 0.57 -11.78 19.52
C ALA A 5 1.50 -12.99 19.29
N THR A 6 1.80 -13.28 18.03
CA THR A 6 2.70 -14.35 17.58
C THR A 6 3.88 -13.75 16.81
N LYS A 7 4.90 -14.58 16.56
CA LYS A 7 6.08 -14.22 15.74
C LYS A 7 5.85 -14.40 14.24
N ASP A 8 4.60 -14.50 13.80
CA ASP A 8 4.28 -14.62 12.38
C ASP A 8 4.72 -13.36 11.64
N SER A 9 5.35 -13.54 10.47
CA SER A 9 5.72 -12.43 9.59
C SER A 9 4.52 -11.89 8.82
N ASP A 10 4.63 -10.67 8.28
CA ASP A 10 3.56 -10.09 7.46
C ASP A 10 3.32 -10.92 6.18
N LEU A 11 4.37 -11.49 5.59
CA LEU A 11 4.25 -12.41 4.45
C LEU A 11 3.40 -13.63 4.81
N HIS A 12 3.63 -14.24 5.97
CA HIS A 12 2.83 -15.38 6.43
C HIS A 12 1.36 -14.99 6.59
N ILE A 13 1.11 -13.85 7.25
CA ILE A 13 -0.24 -13.31 7.46
C ILE A 13 -0.94 -13.05 6.11
N LEU A 14 -0.26 -12.43 5.15
CA LEU A 14 -0.84 -12.14 3.82
C LEU A 14 -1.12 -13.40 3.01
N ARG A 15 -0.23 -14.40 3.02
CA ARG A 15 -0.47 -15.68 2.35
C ARG A 15 -1.69 -16.39 2.93
N LEU A 16 -1.84 -16.36 4.25
CA LEU A 16 -3.03 -16.89 4.93
C LEU A 16 -4.28 -16.14 4.50
N THR A 17 -4.26 -14.80 4.55
CA THR A 17 -5.36 -13.94 4.11
C THR A 17 -5.75 -14.19 2.65
N GLN A 18 -4.77 -14.24 1.73
CA GLN A 18 -4.99 -14.57 0.33
C GLN A 18 -5.66 -15.94 0.18
N GLY A 19 -5.15 -16.96 0.89
CA GLY A 19 -5.76 -18.30 0.90
C GLY A 19 -7.19 -18.32 1.43
N LEU A 20 -7.55 -17.44 2.37
CA LEU A 20 -8.93 -17.28 2.86
C LEU A 20 -9.86 -16.69 1.80
N TYR A 21 -9.36 -15.76 0.98
CA TYR A 21 -10.13 -15.21 -0.15
C TYR A 21 -10.26 -16.21 -1.29
N ASP A 22 -9.19 -16.89 -1.66
CA ASP A 22 -9.17 -17.78 -2.82
C ASP A 22 -10.00 -19.04 -2.58
N ARG A 23 -9.80 -19.70 -1.43
CA ARG A 23 -10.43 -20.99 -1.12
C ARG A 23 -11.79 -20.85 -0.46
N TYR A 24 -11.92 -19.92 0.47
CA TYR A 24 -13.13 -19.79 1.30
C TYR A 24 -14.02 -18.62 0.88
N ARG A 25 -13.63 -17.85 -0.16
CA ARG A 25 -14.40 -16.72 -0.71
C ARG A 25 -14.85 -15.72 0.37
N LEU A 26 -14.03 -15.52 1.41
CA LEU A 26 -14.33 -14.55 2.44
C LEU A 26 -14.46 -13.15 1.81
N LYS A 27 -15.37 -12.34 2.36
CA LYS A 27 -15.52 -10.95 1.89
C LYS A 27 -14.45 -10.03 2.45
N ARG A 28 -14.00 -10.27 3.68
CA ARG A 28 -13.05 -9.41 4.40
C ARG A 28 -12.41 -10.17 5.56
N VAL A 29 -11.11 -9.97 5.76
CA VAL A 29 -10.37 -10.33 6.97
C VAL A 29 -10.17 -9.06 7.82
N PHE A 30 -10.31 -9.21 9.14
CA PHE A 30 -10.04 -8.13 10.08
C PHE A 30 -8.73 -8.39 10.83
N TYR A 31 -7.92 -7.35 10.96
CA TYR A 31 -6.71 -7.32 11.76
C TYR A 31 -6.95 -6.47 13.01
N SER A 32 -6.32 -6.84 14.10
CA SER A 32 -6.28 -6.06 15.34
C SER A 32 -4.88 -6.17 15.90
N ALA A 33 -4.24 -5.06 16.23
CA ALA A 33 -3.00 -5.07 17.00
C ALA A 33 -3.19 -5.85 18.31
N TYR A 34 -2.16 -6.58 18.71
CA TYR A 34 -2.10 -7.19 20.03
C TYR A 34 -1.97 -6.12 21.10
N VAL A 35 -2.84 -6.17 22.09
CA VAL A 35 -2.80 -5.33 23.28
C VAL A 35 -2.56 -6.26 24.47
N PRO A 36 -1.42 -6.15 25.17
CA PRO A 36 -1.15 -7.00 26.32
C PRO A 36 -2.08 -6.63 27.48
N VAL A 37 -2.81 -7.63 27.98
CA VAL A 37 -3.75 -7.49 29.11
C VAL A 37 -3.46 -8.44 30.27
N ILE A 38 -2.74 -9.54 30.00
CA ILE A 38 -2.47 -10.61 30.98
C ILE A 38 -1.02 -11.08 30.79
N GLU A 39 -0.34 -11.37 31.90
CA GLU A 39 0.99 -11.95 31.90
C GLU A 39 0.91 -13.47 31.61
N ASN A 40 1.56 -13.92 30.54
CA ASN A 40 1.63 -15.34 30.17
C ASN A 40 2.91 -15.62 29.39
N THR A 41 3.58 -16.73 29.67
CA THR A 41 4.82 -17.14 28.99
C THR A 41 4.68 -17.34 27.47
N LEU A 42 3.46 -17.61 26.99
CA LEU A 42 3.14 -17.77 25.56
C LEU A 42 2.81 -16.46 24.84
N LEU A 43 2.74 -15.34 25.56
CA LEU A 43 2.38 -14.03 25.01
C LEU A 43 3.56 -13.04 25.12
N PRO A 44 3.60 -12.01 24.26
CA PRO A 44 4.55 -10.91 24.41
C PRO A 44 4.41 -10.22 25.77
N SER A 45 5.52 -9.66 26.25
CA SER A 45 5.59 -8.91 27.52
C SER A 45 4.51 -7.83 27.62
N LEU A 46 4.07 -7.52 28.84
CA LEU A 46 3.13 -6.44 29.11
C LEU A 46 3.61 -5.05 28.65
N ASP A 47 4.93 -4.86 28.55
CA ASP A 47 5.53 -3.61 28.05
C ASP A 47 5.51 -3.50 26.51
N THR A 48 5.06 -4.55 25.82
CA THR A 48 5.01 -4.57 24.35
C THR A 48 3.98 -3.57 23.86
N LYS A 49 4.42 -2.52 23.17
CA LYS A 49 3.52 -1.55 22.56
C LYS A 49 2.71 -2.21 21.44
N PRO A 50 1.39 -1.94 21.35
CA PRO A 50 0.56 -2.44 20.26
C PRO A 50 1.15 -2.03 18.89
N PRO A 51 1.31 -2.97 17.94
CA PRO A 51 1.94 -2.69 16.65
C PRO A 51 0.96 -2.03 15.66
N LEU A 52 0.44 -0.85 15.99
CA LEU A 52 -0.60 -0.14 15.23
C LEU A 52 -0.20 0.16 13.78
N LEU A 53 1.07 0.53 13.55
CA LEU A 53 1.57 0.75 12.19
C LEU A 53 1.57 -0.53 11.35
N ARG A 54 1.93 -1.66 11.97
CA ARG A 54 1.93 -2.97 11.33
C ARG A 54 0.50 -3.38 10.95
N GLU A 55 -0.46 -3.21 11.86
CA GLU A 55 -1.88 -3.41 11.58
C GLU A 55 -2.35 -2.56 10.38
N HIS A 56 -1.99 -1.27 10.37
CA HIS A 56 -2.36 -0.37 9.29
C HIS A 56 -1.76 -0.82 7.94
N ARG A 57 -0.50 -1.27 7.89
CA ARG A 57 0.13 -1.79 6.68
C ARG A 57 -0.55 -3.06 6.18
N LEU A 58 -0.94 -3.97 7.08
CA LEU A 58 -1.69 -5.17 6.71
C LEU A 58 -3.06 -4.84 6.11
N TYR A 59 -3.79 -3.84 6.63
CA TYR A 59 -5.03 -3.38 6.00
C TYR A 59 -4.81 -2.75 4.63
N GLN A 60 -3.73 -1.97 4.45
CA GLN A 60 -3.38 -1.43 3.13
C GLN A 60 -3.04 -2.54 2.14
N ALA A 61 -2.27 -3.54 2.56
CA ALA A 61 -1.92 -4.69 1.73
C ALA A 61 -3.15 -5.56 1.38
N ASP A 62 -4.05 -5.81 2.34
CA ASP A 62 -5.33 -6.50 2.11
C ASP A 62 -6.16 -5.82 0.99
N TRP A 63 -6.19 -4.49 1.00
CA TRP A 63 -6.86 -3.71 -0.02
C TRP A 63 -6.22 -3.91 -1.41
N LEU A 64 -4.89 -4.03 -1.48
CA LEU A 64 -4.18 -4.33 -2.73
C LEU A 64 -4.51 -5.73 -3.25
N LEU A 65 -4.56 -6.74 -2.38
CA LEU A 65 -4.96 -8.09 -2.77
C LEU A 65 -6.35 -8.10 -3.40
N ARG A 66 -7.32 -7.46 -2.73
CA ARG A 66 -8.74 -7.57 -3.10
C ARG A 66 -9.15 -6.72 -4.29
N PHE A 67 -8.56 -5.54 -4.44
CA PHE A 67 -9.04 -4.54 -5.40
C PHE A 67 -8.02 -4.15 -6.46
N TYR A 68 -6.75 -4.49 -6.26
CA TYR A 68 -5.66 -4.15 -7.19
C TYR A 68 -5.06 -5.38 -7.88
N GLY A 69 -5.44 -6.60 -7.48
CA GLY A 69 -4.92 -7.82 -8.07
C GLY A 69 -3.45 -8.10 -7.70
N PHE A 70 -2.99 -7.54 -6.59
CA PHE A 70 -1.68 -7.93 -6.03
C PHE A 70 -1.76 -9.34 -5.47
N ARG A 71 -0.61 -10.02 -5.46
CA ARG A 71 -0.41 -11.25 -4.72
C ARG A 71 0.46 -11.02 -3.49
N ALA A 72 0.29 -11.85 -2.47
CA ALA A 72 1.13 -11.80 -1.27
C ALA A 72 2.61 -11.95 -1.62
N GLU A 73 2.92 -12.87 -2.54
CA GLU A 73 4.28 -13.15 -3.02
C GLU A 73 4.88 -12.05 -3.91
N GLU A 74 4.04 -11.14 -4.40
CA GLU A 74 4.49 -9.96 -5.14
C GLU A 74 4.85 -8.82 -4.18
N LEU A 75 4.15 -8.69 -3.05
CA LEU A 75 4.34 -7.61 -2.08
C LEU A 75 5.51 -7.85 -1.12
N LEU A 76 5.75 -9.11 -0.74
CA LEU A 76 6.75 -9.52 0.23
C LEU A 76 7.36 -10.86 -0.20
N ASP A 77 8.61 -11.10 0.21
CA ASP A 77 9.33 -12.34 -0.04
C ASP A 77 10.07 -12.82 1.22
N GLU A 78 10.75 -13.96 1.14
CA GLU A 78 11.46 -14.54 2.30
C GLU A 78 12.67 -13.69 2.74
N GLN A 79 13.20 -12.81 1.87
CA GLN A 79 14.30 -11.91 2.21
C GLN A 79 13.80 -10.66 2.93
N THR A 80 12.59 -10.21 2.58
CA THR A 80 11.90 -9.05 3.13
C THR A 80 10.46 -9.43 3.54
N PRO A 81 10.30 -10.22 4.62
CA PRO A 81 9.02 -10.83 4.95
C PRO A 81 8.06 -9.91 5.72
N ASP A 82 8.51 -8.71 6.09
CA ASP A 82 7.76 -7.74 6.88
C ASP A 82 7.71 -6.36 6.20
N PHE A 83 6.59 -5.65 6.36
CA PHE A 83 6.42 -4.34 5.73
C PHE A 83 7.27 -3.26 6.38
N ASN A 84 7.72 -2.30 5.56
CA ASN A 84 8.28 -1.06 6.08
C ASN A 84 7.19 -0.23 6.76
N PRO A 85 7.33 0.13 8.06
CA PRO A 85 6.32 0.93 8.75
C PRO A 85 6.16 2.35 8.17
N LEU A 86 7.18 2.90 7.53
CA LEU A 86 7.23 4.29 7.08
C LEU A 86 6.67 4.52 5.67
N VAL A 87 6.49 3.45 4.87
CA VAL A 87 6.06 3.54 3.48
C VAL A 87 4.90 2.58 3.24
N ASP A 88 3.88 3.00 2.48
CA ASP A 88 2.76 2.10 2.17
C ASP A 88 3.19 0.93 1.28
N PRO A 89 2.51 -0.24 1.38
CA PRO A 89 2.90 -1.45 0.66
C PRO A 89 3.01 -1.26 -0.87
N LYS A 90 2.19 -0.40 -1.46
CA LYS A 90 2.21 -0.15 -2.91
C LYS A 90 3.42 0.69 -3.31
N CYS A 91 3.76 1.69 -2.51
CA CYS A 91 4.99 2.46 -2.69
C CYS A 91 6.23 1.58 -2.45
N SER A 92 6.24 0.75 -1.41
CA SER A 92 7.34 -0.19 -1.13
C SER A 92 7.55 -1.15 -2.30
N TRP A 93 6.46 -1.71 -2.84
CA TRP A 93 6.52 -2.54 -4.04
C TRP A 93 7.12 -1.78 -5.23
N ALA A 94 6.66 -0.55 -5.47
CA ALA A 94 7.13 0.25 -6.60
C ALA A 94 8.61 0.63 -6.50
N LEU A 95 9.12 0.83 -5.28
CA LEU A 95 10.54 1.07 -5.02
C LEU A 95 11.41 -0.17 -5.28
N ALA A 96 10.87 -1.37 -5.05
CA ALA A 96 11.56 -2.62 -5.34
C ALA A 96 11.53 -3.01 -6.83
N HIS A 97 10.59 -2.44 -7.61
CA HIS A 97 10.36 -2.77 -9.02
C HIS A 97 10.50 -1.52 -9.91
N LEU A 98 11.62 -0.80 -9.78
CA LEU A 98 11.86 0.43 -10.54
C LEU A 98 11.95 0.19 -12.06
N ASP A 99 12.29 -1.02 -12.47
CA ASP A 99 12.32 -1.49 -13.86
C ASP A 99 10.93 -1.55 -14.52
N PHE A 100 9.86 -1.64 -13.72
CA PHE A 100 8.49 -1.56 -14.21
C PHE A 100 8.10 -0.14 -14.66
N PHE A 101 8.87 0.87 -14.25
CA PHE A 101 8.53 2.28 -14.44
C PHE A 101 9.48 2.96 -15.44
N PRO A 102 9.01 4.03 -16.12
CA PRO A 102 7.71 4.67 -15.97
C PRO A 102 6.59 4.01 -16.78
N VAL A 103 5.36 4.11 -16.27
CA VAL A 103 4.14 3.67 -16.97
C VAL A 103 3.58 4.81 -17.81
N GLU A 104 3.44 4.61 -19.13
CA GLU A 104 2.80 5.60 -20.01
C GLU A 104 1.28 5.57 -19.89
N VAL A 105 0.71 6.63 -19.32
CA VAL A 105 -0.71 6.70 -18.95
C VAL A 105 -1.65 6.56 -20.16
N ASN A 106 -1.23 7.04 -21.33
CA ASN A 106 -2.06 7.02 -22.52
C ASN A 106 -2.16 5.65 -23.18
N THR A 107 -1.27 4.71 -22.88
CA THR A 107 -1.21 3.39 -23.55
C THR A 107 -1.29 2.21 -22.58
N ALA A 108 -0.84 2.37 -21.33
CA ALA A 108 -0.83 1.32 -20.32
C ALA A 108 -2.19 0.66 -20.13
N ASP A 109 -2.22 -0.64 -19.87
CA ASP A 109 -3.47 -1.32 -19.54
C ASP A 109 -3.95 -0.96 -18.12
N TYR A 110 -5.11 -1.51 -17.75
CA TYR A 110 -5.71 -1.24 -16.44
C TYR A 110 -4.81 -1.70 -15.28
N GLU A 111 -4.21 -2.88 -15.40
CA GLU A 111 -3.45 -3.51 -14.33
C GLU A 111 -2.14 -2.75 -14.09
N ALA A 112 -1.44 -2.34 -15.14
CA ALA A 112 -0.25 -1.50 -15.07
C ALA A 112 -0.54 -0.15 -14.40
N LEU A 113 -1.67 0.48 -14.72
CA LEU A 113 -2.10 1.71 -14.04
C LEU A 113 -2.37 1.47 -12.55
N LEU A 114 -2.90 0.31 -12.18
CA LEU A 114 -3.10 -0.07 -10.78
C LEU A 114 -1.79 -0.34 -10.04
N ARG A 115 -0.65 -0.55 -10.71
CA ARG A 115 0.66 -0.66 -10.04
C ARG A 115 1.26 0.69 -9.66
N VAL A 116 0.91 1.77 -10.36
CA VAL A 116 1.45 3.12 -10.13
C VAL A 116 1.00 3.69 -8.76
N PRO A 117 1.94 4.05 -7.86
CA PRO A 117 1.61 4.76 -6.63
C PRO A 117 0.83 6.05 -6.86
N GLY A 118 -0.21 6.30 -6.06
CA GLY A 118 -1.08 7.47 -6.23
C GLY A 118 -2.18 7.34 -7.29
N ILE A 119 -2.21 6.25 -8.08
CA ILE A 119 -3.35 5.88 -8.93
C ILE A 119 -4.18 4.82 -8.20
N GLY A 120 -5.45 5.14 -7.90
CA GLY A 120 -6.40 4.19 -7.35
C GLY A 120 -7.35 3.58 -8.38
N VAL A 121 -8.15 2.59 -7.98
CA VAL A 121 -9.15 1.89 -8.83
C VAL A 121 -10.03 2.86 -9.62
N VAL A 122 -10.56 3.89 -8.96
CA VAL A 122 -11.43 4.89 -9.59
C VAL A 122 -10.65 5.74 -10.59
N SER A 123 -9.47 6.23 -10.21
CA SER A 123 -8.63 7.06 -11.08
C SER A 123 -8.12 6.28 -12.30
N ALA A 124 -7.73 5.01 -12.14
CA ALA A 124 -7.36 4.14 -13.25
C ALA A 124 -8.51 3.96 -14.25
N LYS A 125 -9.73 3.73 -13.77
CA LYS A 125 -10.92 3.67 -14.64
C LYS A 125 -11.18 5.00 -15.36
N ARG A 126 -11.07 6.12 -14.65
CA ARG A 126 -11.21 7.46 -15.24
C ARG A 126 -10.17 7.72 -16.32
N ILE A 127 -8.91 7.36 -16.09
CA ILE A 127 -7.83 7.44 -17.10
C ILE A 127 -8.21 6.67 -18.37
N LEU A 128 -8.64 5.41 -18.23
CA LEU A 128 -9.01 4.56 -19.38
C LEU A 128 -10.16 5.15 -20.20
N VAL A 129 -11.13 5.79 -19.53
CA VAL A 129 -12.25 6.44 -20.20
C VAL A 129 -11.78 7.74 -20.88
N SER A 130 -11.10 8.62 -20.14
CA SER A 130 -10.72 9.94 -20.61
C SER A 130 -9.75 9.89 -21.78
N ARG A 131 -8.82 8.92 -21.81
CA ARG A 131 -7.85 8.81 -22.92
C ARG A 131 -8.48 8.43 -24.27
N ARG A 132 -9.74 7.96 -24.27
CA ARG A 132 -10.50 7.70 -25.50
C ARG A 132 -10.98 9.00 -26.15
N ALA A 133 -11.20 10.05 -25.36
CA ALA A 133 -11.62 11.36 -25.85
C ALA A 133 -10.44 12.23 -26.32
N GLY A 134 -9.22 11.95 -25.82
CA GLY A 134 -8.01 12.63 -26.23
C GLY A 134 -6.81 12.21 -25.39
N ARG A 135 -5.60 12.49 -25.87
CA ARG A 135 -4.37 12.17 -25.13
C ARG A 135 -4.26 13.03 -23.87
N LEU A 136 -4.14 12.39 -22.71
CA LEU A 136 -3.99 13.03 -21.41
C LEU A 136 -2.62 13.70 -21.28
N GLN A 137 -2.61 14.84 -20.58
CA GLN A 137 -1.41 15.52 -20.10
C GLN A 137 -1.27 15.34 -18.58
N VAL A 138 -0.14 15.77 -18.01
CA VAL A 138 0.14 15.61 -16.57
C VAL A 138 -0.88 16.38 -15.73
N GLU A 139 -1.32 17.53 -16.22
CA GLU A 139 -2.27 18.44 -15.58
C GLU A 139 -3.68 17.82 -15.47
N ASP A 140 -4.03 16.94 -16.41
CA ASP A 140 -5.33 16.26 -16.43
C ASP A 140 -5.42 15.22 -15.32
N LEU A 141 -4.30 14.57 -14.97
CA LEU A 141 -4.28 13.47 -14.00
C LEU A 141 -4.79 13.88 -12.62
N ARG A 142 -4.46 15.10 -12.18
CA ARG A 142 -4.96 15.65 -10.91
C ARG A 142 -6.48 15.77 -10.91
N LYS A 143 -7.08 16.18 -12.04
CA LYS A 143 -8.55 16.27 -12.21
C LYS A 143 -9.21 14.89 -12.20
N LEU A 144 -8.50 13.85 -12.64
CA LEU A 144 -8.95 12.47 -12.59
C LEU A 144 -8.81 11.82 -11.19
N GLY A 145 -8.26 12.56 -10.22
CA GLY A 145 -8.07 12.11 -8.84
C GLY A 145 -6.74 11.38 -8.59
N VAL A 146 -5.78 11.48 -9.50
CA VAL A 146 -4.43 10.93 -9.29
C VAL A 146 -3.68 11.78 -8.27
N VAL A 147 -3.08 11.12 -7.27
CA VAL A 147 -2.24 11.77 -6.26
C VAL A 147 -0.85 12.02 -6.85
N MET A 148 -0.70 13.14 -7.55
CA MET A 148 0.53 13.48 -8.28
C MET A 148 1.77 13.57 -7.39
N LYS A 149 1.64 13.90 -6.10
CA LYS A 149 2.77 13.89 -5.14
C LYS A 149 3.50 12.55 -5.07
N ARG A 150 2.82 11.44 -5.40
CA ARG A 150 3.39 10.10 -5.48
C ARG A 150 3.57 9.64 -6.91
N ALA A 151 2.53 9.84 -7.73
CA ALA A 151 2.48 9.29 -9.09
C ALA A 151 3.54 9.87 -10.03
N GLN A 152 3.97 11.12 -9.82
CA GLN A 152 4.87 11.83 -10.73
C GLN A 152 6.21 11.10 -10.99
N TYR A 153 6.68 10.27 -10.06
CA TYR A 153 7.94 9.53 -10.17
C TYR A 153 7.82 8.26 -11.02
N PHE A 154 6.60 7.80 -11.28
CA PHE A 154 6.32 6.45 -11.79
C PHE A 154 5.56 6.45 -13.12
N LEU A 155 5.24 7.61 -13.68
CA LEU A 155 4.46 7.70 -14.91
C LEU A 155 5.02 8.69 -15.91
N THR A 156 4.63 8.49 -17.17
CA THR A 156 4.76 9.48 -18.24
C THR A 156 3.41 9.78 -18.86
N CYS A 157 3.29 11.00 -19.38
CA CYS A 157 2.25 11.38 -20.31
C CYS A 157 2.91 11.82 -21.62
N ARG A 158 2.63 11.11 -22.72
CA ARG A 158 3.21 11.38 -24.05
C ARG A 158 4.75 11.30 -24.03
N GLY A 159 5.30 10.33 -23.30
CA GLY A 159 6.74 10.11 -23.16
C GLY A 159 7.46 11.15 -22.30
N ARG A 160 6.74 12.02 -21.59
CA ARG A 160 7.31 13.03 -20.70
C ARG A 160 6.86 12.80 -19.27
N MET A 161 7.82 12.84 -18.34
CA MET A 161 7.52 12.95 -16.91
C MET A 161 7.15 14.39 -16.56
N ALA A 162 6.71 14.62 -15.31
CA ALA A 162 6.47 15.98 -14.81
C ALA A 162 7.74 16.85 -14.96
N GLU A 163 7.56 18.11 -15.37
CA GLU A 163 8.69 19.02 -15.60
C GLU A 163 9.52 19.25 -14.32
N GLY A 164 10.85 19.34 -14.48
CA GLY A 164 11.78 19.59 -13.37
C GLY A 164 12.01 18.40 -12.44
N LEU A 165 11.42 17.24 -12.71
CA LEU A 165 11.57 16.06 -11.85
C LEU A 165 12.98 15.45 -12.00
N ARG A 166 13.77 15.55 -10.94
CA ARG A 166 15.05 14.85 -10.79
C ARG A 166 15.06 14.18 -9.43
N PHE A 167 15.35 12.88 -9.40
CA PHE A 167 15.43 12.12 -8.16
C PHE A 167 16.46 11.01 -8.26
N THR A 168 16.93 10.56 -7.10
CA THR A 168 17.70 9.34 -6.91
C THR A 168 16.81 8.35 -6.16
N PRO A 169 17.15 7.06 -6.11
CA PRO A 169 16.41 6.08 -5.31
C PRO A 169 16.23 6.52 -3.84
N ASP A 170 17.28 7.10 -3.23
CA ASP A 170 17.21 7.59 -1.85
C ASP A 170 16.27 8.79 -1.69
N SER A 171 16.35 9.76 -2.60
CA SER A 171 15.46 10.93 -2.53
C SER A 171 14.02 10.58 -2.85
N LEU A 172 13.79 9.55 -3.67
CA LEU A 172 12.46 8.99 -3.93
C LEU A 172 11.85 8.41 -2.66
N LEU A 173 12.58 7.56 -1.93
CA LEU A 173 12.11 7.01 -0.66
C LEU A 173 11.72 8.12 0.32
N LEU A 174 12.60 9.12 0.51
CA LEU A 174 12.33 10.26 1.39
C LEU A 174 11.08 11.04 0.98
N ASN A 175 10.90 11.28 -0.32
CA ASN A 175 9.72 11.96 -0.85
C ASN A 175 8.44 11.16 -0.62
N LEU A 176 8.48 9.83 -0.75
CA LEU A 176 7.32 8.96 -0.50
C LEU A 176 6.97 8.90 0.99
N VAL A 177 7.97 8.79 1.88
CA VAL A 177 7.76 8.88 3.33
C VAL A 177 7.15 10.23 3.71
N ALA A 178 7.65 11.32 3.14
CA ALA A 178 7.10 12.65 3.37
C ALA A 178 5.64 12.78 2.89
N ALA A 179 5.28 12.12 1.78
CA ALA A 179 3.92 12.07 1.26
C ALA A 179 2.98 11.15 2.08
N GLU A 180 3.52 10.24 2.88
CA GLU A 180 2.79 9.33 3.77
C GLU A 180 2.59 9.91 5.18
N ARG A 181 3.47 10.78 5.67
CA ARG A 181 3.42 11.36 7.03
C ARG A 181 2.03 11.84 7.48
N PRO A 182 1.25 12.58 6.67
CA PRO A 182 -0.08 13.04 7.10
C PRO A 182 -1.10 11.91 7.29
N ALA A 183 -0.86 10.73 6.73
CA ALA A 183 -1.75 9.56 6.79
C ALA A 183 -1.35 8.56 7.88
N LEU A 184 -0.22 8.77 8.56
CA LEU A 184 0.20 7.88 9.65
C LEU A 184 -0.56 8.23 10.95
N PRO A 185 -0.92 7.22 11.76
CA PRO A 185 -1.48 7.45 13.09
C PRO A 185 -0.54 8.35 13.91
N GLY A 186 -1.05 9.47 14.42
CA GLY A 186 -0.27 10.39 15.25
C GLY A 186 0.12 9.76 16.59
N PRO A 187 1.18 10.25 17.27
CA PRO A 187 1.50 9.80 18.62
C PRO A 187 0.29 10.04 19.54
N GLY A 188 -0.31 8.96 20.05
CA GLY A 188 -1.52 9.01 20.88
C GLY A 188 -2.82 8.54 20.20
N THR A 189 -2.76 7.95 19.00
CA THR A 189 -3.94 7.29 18.41
C THR A 189 -4.22 5.98 19.15
N GLU A 190 -5.25 6.01 20.00
CA GLU A 190 -5.79 4.82 20.66
C GLU A 190 -6.56 3.96 19.65
N GLN A 191 -6.45 2.64 19.78
CA GLN A 191 -7.24 1.71 18.99
C GLN A 191 -8.72 1.92 19.32
N LEU A 192 -9.56 2.13 18.30
CA LEU A 192 -11.01 2.26 18.49
C LEU A 192 -11.56 1.00 19.16
N SER A 193 -12.08 1.14 20.38
CA SER A 193 -12.77 0.05 21.05
C SER A 193 -14.07 -0.26 20.29
N LEU A 194 -14.20 -1.49 19.79
CA LEU A 194 -15.42 -1.98 19.15
C LEU A 194 -16.45 -2.52 20.17
N PHE A 195 -16.10 -2.53 21.45
CA PHE A 195 -16.96 -2.96 22.54
C PHE A 195 -16.98 -1.86 23.61
N GLY A 196 -17.95 -0.96 23.50
CA GLY A 196 -18.35 -0.11 24.62
C GLY A 196 -19.09 -0.96 25.64
N ALA A 197 -18.70 -0.85 26.91
CA ALA A 197 -19.38 -1.48 28.04
C ALA A 197 -20.79 -0.90 28.27
#